data_AF-A0A2P4PVJ0-F1
#
_entry.id   AF-A0A2P4PVJ0-F1
#
_cell.length_a   1.000
_cell.length_b   1.000
_cell.length_c   1.000
_cell.angle_alpha   90.00
_cell.angle_beta   90.00
_cell.angle_gamma   90.00
#
_symmetry.space_group_name_H-M   'P 1'
#
loop_
_entity.id
_entity.type
_entity.pdbx_description
1 polymer ?
#
loop_
_entity_poly.entity_id
_entity_poly.type
_entity_poly.pdbx_seq_one_letter_code
_entity_poly.pdbx_strand_id
1 'polypeptide(L)'
;MIQIPDENTNMFMDIKTSLFAIYLFLAGDSSALSNWTYTENPSIAILIVLFSLLVVVYLMNLLIGLLNIAIEEDNNRVSYLMQKAEILAEIELFYLLPNQRRWHTWFPEVIHYYADVDKARVEIKRLIKEGEWDTKEFTEMRKILFKALQVEHNPVDNEVILKELKSHEKLLKLDKLEENLDKLEKLEKKLEKLEKLLEEKHAK
;
A
#
# COMPACT_ATOMS: atom_id res chain seq x y z
N MET A 1 10.26 32.39 56.18
CA MET A 1 10.92 31.07 56.30
C MET A 1 11.56 30.81 54.95
N ILE A 2 12.89 30.79 54.85
CA ILE A 2 13.59 30.57 53.58
C ILE A 2 13.59 29.06 53.36
N GLN A 3 12.84 28.58 52.36
CA GLN A 3 12.88 27.18 51.97
C GLN A 3 14.25 26.89 51.36
N ILE A 4 14.92 25.86 51.87
CA ILE A 4 16.08 25.27 51.23
C ILE A 4 15.56 24.60 49.95
N PRO A 5 16.13 24.87 48.77
CA PRO A 5 15.62 24.29 47.53
C PRO A 5 15.72 22.77 47.61
N ASP A 6 14.57 22.10 47.67
CA ASP A 6 14.45 20.65 47.50
C ASP A 6 14.70 20.29 46.04
N GLU A 7 15.12 19.05 45.76
CA GLU A 7 15.39 18.51 44.42
C GLU A 7 14.17 18.69 43.47
N ASN A 8 12.96 18.81 44.02
CA ASN A 8 11.70 19.08 43.30
C ASN A 8 11.32 20.57 43.14
N THR A 9 12.12 21.50 43.68
CA THR A 9 11.80 22.94 43.65
C THR A 9 12.31 23.62 42.38
N ASN A 10 13.30 23.04 41.68
CA ASN A 10 13.78 23.62 40.42
C ASN A 10 14.09 22.52 39.41
N MET A 11 13.21 22.37 38.41
CA MET A 11 13.35 21.37 37.35
C MET A 11 14.52 21.66 36.40
N PHE A 12 15.20 22.81 36.50
CA PHE A 12 16.35 23.14 35.64
C PHE A 12 17.72 22.85 36.28
N MET A 13 17.75 22.18 37.44
CA MET A 13 19.00 21.82 38.12
C MET A 13 19.78 20.72 37.40
N ASP A 14 19.08 19.76 36.80
CA ASP A 14 19.68 18.66 36.05
C ASP A 14 19.23 18.69 34.59
N ILE A 15 20.08 18.18 33.70
CA ILE A 15 19.79 18.13 32.25
C ILE A 15 18.53 17.29 31.96
N LYS A 16 18.34 16.18 32.68
CA LYS A 16 17.19 15.27 32.48
C LYS A 16 15.87 15.93 32.87
N THR A 17 15.83 16.59 34.03
CA THR A 17 14.66 17.30 34.53
C THR A 17 14.41 18.57 33.70
N SER A 18 15.46 19.22 33.23
CA SER A 18 15.40 20.38 32.33
C SER A 18 14.76 20.05 30.99
N LEU A 19 15.14 18.93 30.37
CA LEU A 19 14.52 18.45 29.13
C LEU A 19 13.03 18.13 29.34
N PHE A 20 12.69 17.52 30.47
CA PHE A 20 11.30 17.24 30.83
C PHE A 20 10.49 18.53 31.06
N ALA A 21 11.07 19.54 31.70
CA ALA A 21 10.48 20.86 31.88
C ALA A 21 10.20 21.56 30.54
N ILE A 22 11.13 21.47 29.57
CA ILE A 22 10.93 22.01 28.21
C ILE A 22 9.79 21.28 27.50
N TYR A 23 9.70 19.95 27.64
CA TYR A 23 8.60 19.16 27.07
C TYR A 23 7.24 19.55 27.66
N LEU A 24 7.15 19.69 28.99
CA LEU A 24 5.93 20.17 29.66
C LEU A 24 5.53 21.56 29.14
N PHE A 25 6.51 22.45 28.98
CA PHE A 25 6.27 23.79 28.46
C PHE A 25 5.79 23.77 26.99
N LEU A 26 6.33 22.88 26.15
CA LEU A 26 5.87 22.65 24.78
C LEU A 26 4.40 22.16 24.74
N ALA A 27 4.01 21.34 25.72
CA ALA A 27 2.63 20.86 25.89
C ALA A 27 1.68 21.91 26.52
N GLY A 28 2.20 23.07 26.91
CA GLY A 28 1.44 24.16 27.51
C GLY A 28 1.38 24.17 29.04
N ASP A 29 2.11 23.28 29.70
CA ASP A 29 2.22 23.27 31.17
C ASP A 29 3.37 24.19 31.64
N SER A 30 3.00 25.28 32.31
CA SER A 30 3.94 26.25 32.87
C SER A 30 4.36 25.95 34.32
N SER A 31 3.96 24.81 34.88
CA SER A 31 4.26 24.42 36.27
C SER A 31 5.77 24.41 36.56
N ALA A 32 6.58 23.98 35.60
CA ALA A 32 8.04 23.97 35.69
C ALA A 32 8.68 25.37 35.82
N LEU A 33 7.96 26.42 35.37
CA LEU A 33 8.41 27.81 35.40
C LEU A 33 7.86 28.59 36.61
N SER A 34 6.93 28.01 37.37
CA SER A 34 6.24 28.67 38.49
C SER A 34 7.17 29.10 39.62
N ASN A 35 8.29 28.41 39.79
CA ASN A 35 9.28 28.69 40.84
C ASN A 35 10.22 29.86 40.50
N TRP A 36 10.09 30.46 39.32
CA TRP A 36 10.93 31.57 38.87
C TRP A 36 10.18 32.91 38.93
N THR A 37 10.72 33.85 39.70
CA THR A 37 10.26 35.24 39.80
C THR A 37 10.70 36.02 38.56
N TYR A 38 9.75 36.44 37.72
CA TYR A 38 10.04 37.19 36.47
C TYR A 38 10.71 38.55 36.69
N THR A 39 10.55 39.13 37.88
CA THR A 39 11.10 40.44 38.26
C THR A 39 12.57 40.40 38.64
N GLU A 40 13.07 39.27 39.11
CA GLU A 40 14.45 39.13 39.59
C GLU A 40 15.42 38.74 38.47
N ASN A 41 14.91 38.10 37.41
CA ASN A 41 15.72 37.58 36.31
C ASN A 41 15.12 37.94 34.94
N PRO A 42 15.36 39.16 34.43
CA PRO A 42 14.78 39.62 33.17
C PRO A 42 15.16 38.75 31.97
N SER A 43 16.34 38.14 31.99
CA SER A 43 16.81 37.24 30.93
C SER A 43 15.94 36.00 30.77
N ILE A 44 15.43 35.42 31.87
CA ILE A 44 14.54 34.25 31.84
C ILE A 44 13.19 34.64 31.25
N ALA A 45 12.67 35.81 31.64
CA ALA A 45 11.41 36.33 31.09
C ALA A 45 11.51 36.53 29.57
N ILE A 46 12.61 37.09 29.07
CA ILE A 46 12.86 37.25 27.63
C ILE A 46 12.93 35.89 26.92
N LEU A 47 13.63 34.91 27.50
CA LEU A 47 13.75 33.57 26.92
C LEU A 47 12.40 32.85 26.84
N ILE A 48 11.57 32.95 27.88
CA ILE A 48 10.22 32.38 27.91
C ILE A 48 9.37 32.99 26.79
N VAL A 49 9.37 34.32 26.67
CA VAL A 49 8.59 35.02 25.62
C VAL A 49 9.04 34.61 24.22
N LEU A 50 10.36 34.57 23.99
CA LEU A 50 10.92 34.14 22.69
C LEU A 50 10.59 32.69 22.38
N PHE A 51 10.73 31.79 23.36
CA PHE A 51 10.42 30.38 23.19
C PHE A 51 8.93 30.16 22.91
N SER A 52 8.04 30.81 23.66
CA SER A 52 6.60 30.74 23.42
C SER A 52 6.24 31.23 22.03
N LEU A 53 6.84 32.33 21.56
CA LEU A 53 6.62 32.84 20.20
C LEU A 53 7.08 31.82 19.16
N LEU A 54 8.25 31.20 19.33
CA LEU A 54 8.76 30.17 18.43
C LEU A 54 7.82 28.95 18.38
N VAL A 55 7.40 28.43 19.53
CA VAL A 55 6.51 27.25 19.57
C VAL A 55 5.16 27.55 18.92
N VAL A 56 4.50 28.64 19.34
CA VAL A 56 3.14 28.97 18.88
C VAL A 56 3.13 29.40 17.41
N VAL A 57 4.06 30.27 17.00
CA VAL A 57 4.04 30.85 15.65
C VAL A 57 4.73 29.95 14.63
N TYR A 58 5.83 29.30 14.99
CA TYR A 58 6.61 28.52 14.03
C TYR A 58 6.29 27.03 14.13
N LEU A 59 6.49 26.42 15.30
CA LEU A 59 6.49 24.96 15.40
C LEU A 59 5.09 24.35 15.24
N MET A 60 4.06 24.91 15.90
CA MET A 60 2.68 24.42 15.78
C MET A 60 2.11 24.65 14.37
N ASN A 61 2.34 25.82 13.78
CA ASN A 61 1.86 26.12 12.44
C ASN A 61 2.56 25.28 11.37
N LEU A 62 3.88 25.04 11.52
CA LEU A 62 4.62 24.14 10.64
C LEU A 62 4.11 22.70 10.77
N LEU A 63 3.90 22.22 12.00
CA LEU A 63 3.41 20.86 12.25
C LEU A 63 2.01 20.67 11.66
N ILE A 64 1.09 21.62 11.87
CA ILE A 64 -0.25 21.59 11.29
C ILE A 64 -0.18 21.61 9.76
N GLY A 65 0.68 22.45 9.17
CA GLY A 65 0.86 22.51 7.72
C GLY A 65 1.39 21.22 7.11
N LEU A 66 2.42 20.63 7.71
CA LEU A 66 2.97 19.34 7.28
C LEU A 66 1.96 18.21 7.46
N LEU A 67 1.24 18.20 8.59
CA LEU A 67 0.21 17.19 8.86
C LEU A 67 -0.94 17.31 7.85
N ASN A 68 -1.35 18.51 7.48
CA ASN A 68 -2.38 18.72 6.47
C ASN A 68 -1.97 18.16 5.10
N ILE A 69 -0.72 18.36 4.69
CA ILE A 69 -0.19 17.79 3.44
C ILE A 69 -0.23 16.26 3.47
N ALA A 70 0.23 15.65 4.57
CA ALA A 70 0.21 14.20 4.71
C ALA A 70 -1.21 13.61 4.74
N ILE A 71 -2.15 14.29 5.40
CA ILE A 71 -3.57 13.90 5.41
C ILE A 71 -4.19 14.02 4.01
N GLU A 72 -3.86 15.07 3.26
CA GLU A 72 -4.39 15.27 1.91
C GLU A 72 -3.92 14.17 0.94
N GLU A 73 -2.66 13.73 1.07
CA GLU A 73 -2.11 12.62 0.27
C GLU A 73 -2.79 11.27 0.60
N ASP A 74 -3.08 11.00 1.87
CA ASP A 74 -3.66 9.72 2.32
C ASP A 74 -5.19 9.70 2.41
N ASN A 75 -5.88 10.83 2.15
CA ASN A 75 -7.35 10.89 2.06
C ASN A 75 -7.87 10.31 0.73
N ASN A 76 -7.40 9.12 0.38
CA ASN A 76 -7.81 8.42 -0.82
C ASN A 76 -8.88 7.38 -0.47
N ARG A 77 -10.11 7.63 -0.96
CA ARG A 77 -11.24 6.69 -0.85
C ARG A 77 -10.89 5.30 -1.40
N VAL A 78 -10.04 5.22 -2.43
CA VAL A 78 -9.61 3.94 -3.02
C VAL A 78 -8.74 3.17 -2.03
N SER A 79 -7.75 3.81 -1.40
CA SER A 79 -6.91 3.19 -0.35
C SER A 79 -7.75 2.69 0.82
N TYR A 80 -8.74 3.48 1.27
CA TYR A 80 -9.68 3.05 2.32
C TYR A 80 -10.47 1.79 1.93
N LEU A 81 -11.01 1.75 0.71
CA LEU A 81 -11.76 0.59 0.22
C LEU A 81 -10.86 -0.64 0.07
N MET A 82 -9.61 -0.44 -0.37
CA MET A 82 -8.62 -1.52 -0.49
C MET A 82 -8.30 -2.12 0.88
N GLN A 83 -7.94 -1.30 1.87
CA GLN A 83 -7.68 -1.75 3.23
C GLN A 83 -8.90 -2.45 3.84
N LYS A 84 -10.10 -1.93 3.60
CA LYS A 84 -11.33 -2.57 4.05
C LYS A 84 -11.53 -3.95 3.43
N ALA A 85 -11.23 -4.11 2.14
CA ALA A 85 -11.32 -5.40 1.45
C ALA A 85 -10.27 -6.39 1.95
N GLU A 86 -9.04 -5.92 2.22
CA GLU A 86 -7.96 -6.73 2.80
C GLU A 86 -8.34 -7.27 4.18
N ILE A 87 -8.82 -6.40 5.08
CA ILE A 87 -9.31 -6.79 6.41
C ILE A 87 -10.47 -7.78 6.30
N LEU A 88 -11.40 -7.56 5.36
CA LEU A 88 -12.53 -8.47 5.14
C LEU A 88 -12.03 -9.86 4.70
N ALA A 89 -11.07 -9.93 3.78
CA ALA A 89 -10.48 -11.18 3.31
C ALA A 89 -9.74 -11.91 4.45
N GLU A 90 -9.03 -11.20 5.31
CA GLU A 90 -8.40 -11.78 6.51
C GLU A 90 -9.45 -12.38 7.46
N ILE A 91 -10.54 -11.65 7.73
CA ILE A 91 -11.64 -12.15 8.56
C ILE A 91 -12.24 -13.42 7.95
N GLU A 92 -12.50 -13.41 6.65
CA GLU A 92 -13.08 -14.55 5.93
C GLU A 92 -12.19 -15.79 5.96
N LEU A 93 -10.88 -15.59 5.83
CA LEU A 93 -9.91 -16.67 5.77
C LEU A 93 -9.61 -17.26 7.16
N PHE A 94 -9.38 -16.41 8.17
CA PHE A 94 -8.88 -16.83 9.48
C PHE A 94 -9.93 -16.95 10.58
N TYR A 95 -11.02 -16.17 10.51
CA TYR A 95 -11.96 -16.05 11.63
C TYR A 95 -13.33 -16.70 11.37
N LEU A 96 -13.67 -17.02 10.12
CA LEU A 96 -14.95 -17.68 9.78
C LEU A 96 -14.83 -19.21 9.70
N LEU A 97 -15.82 -19.90 10.27
CA LEU A 97 -15.95 -21.36 10.15
C LEU A 97 -16.40 -21.77 8.73
N PRO A 98 -16.08 -23.00 8.28
CA PRO A 98 -16.46 -23.48 6.94
C PRO A 98 -17.95 -23.39 6.64
N ASN A 99 -18.80 -23.56 7.66
CA ASN A 99 -20.25 -23.48 7.52
C ASN A 99 -20.74 -22.03 7.35
N GLN A 100 -20.10 -21.06 8.01
CA GLN A 100 -20.44 -19.64 7.89
C GLN A 100 -20.07 -19.09 6.51
N ARG A 101 -18.94 -19.54 5.95
CA ARG A 101 -18.48 -19.13 4.62
C ARG A 101 -19.39 -19.63 3.47
N ARG A 102 -20.16 -20.69 3.72
CA ARG A 102 -21.14 -21.25 2.77
C ARG A 102 -22.54 -20.66 2.93
N TRP A 103 -22.71 -19.70 3.83
CA TRP A 103 -24.03 -19.13 4.08
C TRP A 103 -24.36 -18.10 3.00
N HIS A 104 -25.21 -18.50 2.05
CA HIS A 104 -25.62 -17.67 0.90
C HIS A 104 -26.20 -16.30 1.27
N THR A 105 -26.74 -16.15 2.49
CA THR A 105 -27.26 -14.87 2.98
C THR A 105 -26.14 -13.86 3.28
N TRP A 106 -24.96 -14.33 3.69
CA TRP A 106 -23.79 -13.49 3.99
C TRP A 106 -22.81 -13.43 2.82
N PHE A 107 -22.70 -14.52 2.07
CA PHE A 107 -21.83 -14.66 0.89
C PHE A 107 -22.67 -15.02 -0.34
N PRO A 108 -23.24 -14.02 -1.04
CA PRO A 108 -24.00 -14.28 -2.25
C PRO A 108 -23.10 -14.83 -3.35
N GLU A 109 -23.63 -15.73 -4.17
CA GLU A 109 -22.90 -16.31 -5.31
C GLU A 109 -22.64 -15.27 -6.42
N VAL A 110 -23.49 -14.25 -6.52
CA VAL A 110 -23.40 -13.19 -7.53
C VAL A 110 -23.60 -11.83 -6.86
N ILE A 111 -22.70 -10.88 -7.18
CA ILE A 111 -22.80 -9.48 -6.75
C ILE A 111 -23.18 -8.63 -7.97
N HIS A 112 -24.35 -8.00 -7.92
CA HIS A 112 -24.76 -7.06 -8.95
C HIS A 112 -24.22 -5.67 -8.63
N TYR A 113 -23.41 -5.12 -9.54
CA TYR A 113 -22.95 -3.74 -9.47
C TYR A 113 -23.58 -2.91 -10.60
N TYR A 114 -24.07 -1.72 -10.26
CA TYR A 114 -24.55 -0.76 -11.25
C TYR A 114 -23.42 0.21 -11.58
N ALA A 115 -22.99 0.21 -12.84
CA ALA A 115 -22.04 1.16 -13.36
C ALA A 115 -22.71 2.04 -14.43
N ASP A 116 -22.45 3.34 -14.36
CA ASP A 116 -22.83 4.28 -15.40
C ASP A 116 -22.01 3.99 -16.67
N VAL A 117 -22.71 3.75 -17.78
CA VAL A 117 -22.12 3.34 -19.05
C VAL A 117 -21.15 4.41 -19.57
N ASP A 118 -21.49 5.69 -19.45
CA ASP A 118 -20.68 6.77 -20.00
C ASP A 118 -19.42 7.00 -19.16
N LYS A 119 -19.55 6.94 -17.83
CA LYS A 119 -18.38 7.01 -16.94
C LYS A 119 -17.43 5.84 -17.14
N ALA A 120 -17.97 4.63 -17.29
CA ALA A 120 -17.17 3.44 -17.55
C ALA A 120 -16.39 3.55 -18.87
N ARG A 121 -17.01 4.07 -19.94
CA ARG A 121 -16.33 4.31 -21.22
C ARG A 121 -15.16 5.27 -21.09
N VAL A 122 -15.36 6.39 -20.40
CA VAL A 122 -14.34 7.42 -20.21
C VAL A 122 -13.14 6.83 -19.45
N GLU A 123 -13.41 6.09 -18.38
CA GLU A 123 -12.36 5.52 -17.54
C GLU A 123 -11.56 4.44 -18.25
N ILE A 124 -12.22 3.56 -19.01
CA ILE A 124 -11.51 2.54 -19.81
C ILE A 124 -10.60 3.20 -20.85
N LYS A 125 -11.05 4.28 -21.51
CA LYS A 125 -10.20 5.03 -22.45
C LYS A 125 -8.99 5.66 -21.76
N ARG A 126 -9.16 6.18 -20.54
CA ARG A 126 -8.06 6.71 -19.71
C ARG A 126 -7.04 5.62 -19.39
N LEU A 127 -7.48 4.49 -18.86
CA LEU A 127 -6.62 3.36 -18.49
C LEU A 127 -5.83 2.80 -19.68
N ILE A 128 -6.45 2.73 -20.86
CA ILE A 128 -5.76 2.30 -22.09
C ILE A 128 -4.67 3.31 -22.48
N LYS A 129 -4.98 4.62 -22.43
CA LYS A 129 -4.04 5.69 -22.77
C LYS A 129 -2.82 5.73 -21.83
N GLU A 130 -3.03 5.47 -20.55
CA GLU A 130 -1.99 5.51 -19.51
C GLU A 130 -1.22 4.17 -19.41
N GLY A 131 -1.66 3.12 -20.11
CA GLY A 131 -1.03 1.80 -20.08
C GLY A 131 -1.32 1.00 -18.80
N GLU A 132 -2.21 1.49 -17.94
CA GLU A 132 -2.62 0.84 -16.68
C GLU A 132 -3.68 -0.26 -16.89
N TRP A 133 -4.19 -0.40 -18.11
CA TRP A 133 -5.16 -1.44 -18.43
C TRP A 133 -4.49 -2.83 -18.48
N ASP A 134 -4.65 -3.61 -17.41
CA ASP A 134 -4.08 -4.96 -17.34
C ASP A 134 -4.68 -5.86 -18.43
N THR A 135 -3.79 -6.36 -19.29
CA THR A 135 -4.17 -7.20 -20.41
C THR A 135 -4.09 -8.70 -20.12
N LYS A 136 -3.64 -9.12 -18.94
CA LYS A 136 -3.32 -10.53 -18.64
C LYS A 136 -4.50 -11.36 -18.11
N GLU A 137 -5.39 -10.79 -17.31
CA GLU A 137 -6.47 -11.55 -16.64
C GLU A 137 -7.88 -11.26 -17.18
N PHE A 138 -8.77 -12.26 -17.22
CA PHE A 138 -10.19 -12.10 -17.61
C PHE A 138 -10.46 -11.65 -19.06
N THR A 139 -9.69 -12.15 -20.04
CA THR A 139 -9.77 -11.77 -21.46
C THR A 139 -11.18 -11.89 -22.07
N GLU A 140 -11.95 -12.94 -21.71
CA GLU A 140 -13.31 -13.13 -22.25
C GLU A 140 -14.32 -12.14 -21.68
N MET A 141 -14.28 -11.85 -20.37
CA MET A 141 -15.14 -10.83 -19.76
C MET A 141 -14.85 -9.44 -20.34
N ARG A 142 -13.59 -9.14 -20.67
CA ARG A 142 -13.21 -7.89 -21.33
C ARG A 142 -13.83 -7.74 -22.71
N LYS A 143 -13.80 -8.79 -23.55
CA LYS A 143 -14.47 -8.76 -24.86
C LYS A 143 -15.96 -8.47 -24.74
N ILE A 144 -16.62 -9.09 -23.74
CA ILE A 144 -18.04 -8.86 -23.45
C ILE A 144 -18.27 -7.41 -22.99
N LEU A 145 -17.42 -6.88 -22.10
CA LEU A 145 -17.50 -5.50 -21.61
C LEU A 145 -17.36 -4.48 -22.74
N PHE A 146 -16.36 -4.62 -23.62
CA PHE A 146 -16.18 -3.73 -24.76
C PHE A 146 -17.39 -3.76 -25.71
N LYS A 147 -17.94 -4.96 -25.96
CA LYS A 147 -19.16 -5.12 -26.77
C LYS A 147 -20.37 -4.45 -26.11
N ALA A 148 -20.55 -4.62 -24.79
CA ALA A 148 -21.66 -4.06 -24.04
C ALA A 148 -21.58 -2.52 -23.93
N LEU A 149 -20.39 -1.98 -23.73
CA LEU A 149 -20.18 -0.54 -23.62
C LEU A 149 -20.17 0.17 -24.98
N GLN A 150 -20.13 -0.54 -26.11
CA GLN A 150 -20.03 0.07 -27.45
C GLN A 150 -18.89 1.09 -27.54
N VAL A 151 -17.81 0.87 -26.81
CA VAL A 151 -16.60 1.68 -26.96
C VAL A 151 -16.07 1.37 -28.36
N GLU A 152 -16.19 2.35 -29.27
CA GLU A 152 -15.51 2.27 -30.56
C GLU A 152 -14.02 2.10 -30.31
N HIS A 153 -13.57 0.88 -30.53
CA HIS A 153 -12.16 0.58 -30.65
C HIS A 153 -11.74 1.11 -32.01
N ASN A 154 -11.06 2.26 -32.06
CA ASN A 154 -10.54 2.78 -33.32
C ASN A 154 -9.48 1.78 -33.81
N PRO A 155 -9.71 1.03 -34.89
CA PRO A 155 -8.94 -0.16 -35.23
C PRO A 155 -7.54 0.16 -35.80
N VAL A 156 -7.18 1.44 -35.94
CA VAL A 156 -5.96 1.87 -36.61
C VAL A 156 -4.69 1.54 -35.80
N ASP A 157 -4.69 1.69 -34.48
CA ASP A 157 -3.58 1.19 -33.62
C ASP A 157 -3.67 -0.31 -33.36
N ASN A 158 -4.85 -0.88 -33.61
CA ASN A 158 -5.15 -2.24 -33.24
C ASN A 158 -4.74 -3.25 -34.29
N GLU A 159 -4.45 -2.86 -35.53
CA GLU A 159 -3.82 -3.78 -36.48
C GLU A 159 -2.39 -4.12 -36.05
N VAL A 160 -1.68 -3.14 -35.46
CA VAL A 160 -0.35 -3.32 -34.89
C VAL A 160 -0.45 -4.13 -33.61
N ILE A 161 -1.28 -3.73 -32.64
CA ILE A 161 -1.43 -4.46 -31.37
C ILE A 161 -2.03 -5.86 -31.56
N LEU A 162 -2.96 -6.07 -32.50
CA LEU A 162 -3.51 -7.41 -32.79
C LEU A 162 -2.50 -8.29 -33.54
N LYS A 163 -1.65 -7.71 -34.41
CA LYS A 163 -0.50 -8.43 -34.99
C LYS A 163 0.49 -8.80 -33.87
N GLU A 164 0.77 -7.89 -32.96
CA GLU A 164 1.71 -8.06 -31.85
C GLU A 164 1.21 -9.09 -30.83
N LEU A 165 -0.08 -9.06 -30.47
CA LEU A 165 -0.75 -10.05 -29.62
C LEU A 165 -0.82 -11.43 -30.29
N LYS A 166 -1.11 -11.49 -31.60
CA LYS A 166 -1.06 -12.76 -32.35
C LYS A 166 0.37 -13.32 -32.41
N SER A 167 1.39 -12.47 -32.57
CA SER A 167 2.79 -12.91 -32.51
C SER A 167 3.17 -13.36 -31.09
N HIS A 168 2.71 -12.67 -30.05
CA HIS A 168 3.03 -12.99 -28.67
C HIS A 168 2.34 -14.30 -28.22
N GLU A 169 1.11 -14.55 -28.67
CA GLU A 169 0.41 -15.82 -28.46
C GLU A 169 1.11 -16.97 -29.20
N LYS A 170 1.66 -16.72 -30.40
CA LYS A 170 2.48 -17.68 -31.14
C LYS A 170 3.78 -17.99 -30.42
N LEU A 171 4.46 -16.96 -29.89
CA LEU A 171 5.68 -17.08 -29.07
C LEU A 171 5.42 -17.90 -27.81
N LEU A 172 4.36 -17.61 -27.07
CA LEU A 172 3.98 -18.36 -25.87
C LEU A 172 3.66 -19.84 -26.15
N LYS A 173 3.11 -20.15 -27.34
CA LYS A 173 2.89 -21.53 -27.79
C LYS A 173 4.20 -22.20 -28.19
N LEU A 174 5.13 -21.48 -28.81
CA LEU A 174 6.47 -21.96 -29.16
C LEU A 174 7.30 -22.25 -27.92
N ASP A 175 7.34 -21.35 -26.94
CA ASP A 175 8.09 -21.53 -25.68
C ASP A 175 7.60 -22.76 -24.91
N LYS A 176 6.28 -22.96 -24.84
CA LYS A 176 5.69 -24.18 -24.26
C LYS A 176 6.04 -25.44 -25.05
N LEU A 177 6.18 -25.34 -26.37
CA LEU A 177 6.56 -26.47 -27.20
C LEU A 177 8.04 -26.83 -26.97
N GLU A 178 8.91 -25.84 -26.87
CA GLU A 178 10.35 -25.97 -26.62
C GLU A 178 10.60 -26.55 -25.23
N GLU A 179 9.90 -26.06 -24.20
CA GLU A 179 9.98 -26.63 -22.84
C GLU A 179 9.53 -28.11 -22.80
N ASN A 180 8.55 -28.48 -23.62
CA ASN A 180 8.11 -29.88 -23.74
C ASN A 180 9.13 -30.74 -24.51
N LEU A 181 9.83 -30.18 -25.49
CA LEU A 181 10.89 -30.84 -26.25
C LEU A 181 12.09 -31.17 -25.34
N ASP A 182 12.50 -30.21 -24.51
CA ASP A 182 13.58 -30.40 -23.52
C ASP A 182 13.25 -31.50 -22.50
N LYS A 183 11.98 -31.60 -22.10
CA LYS A 183 11.50 -32.68 -21.21
C LYS A 183 11.57 -34.04 -21.90
N LEU A 184 11.24 -34.10 -23.19
CA LEU A 184 11.34 -35.30 -24.03
C LEU A 184 12.80 -35.76 -24.19
N GLU A 185 13.72 -34.84 -24.50
CA GLU A 185 15.15 -35.17 -24.65
C GLU A 185 15.75 -35.70 -23.33
N LYS A 186 15.34 -35.14 -22.19
CA LYS A 186 15.74 -35.64 -20.86
C LYS A 186 15.19 -37.04 -20.57
N LEU A 187 14.00 -37.36 -21.05
CA LEU A 187 13.41 -38.70 -20.92
C LEU A 187 14.16 -39.70 -21.81
N GLU A 188 14.50 -39.32 -23.04
CA GLU A 188 15.23 -40.15 -23.99
C GLU A 188 16.62 -40.53 -23.46
N LYS A 189 17.37 -39.55 -22.92
CA LYS A 189 18.66 -39.81 -22.24
C LYS A 189 18.54 -40.72 -21.02
N LYS A 190 17.40 -40.69 -20.31
CA LYS A 190 17.14 -41.62 -19.20
C LYS A 190 16.85 -43.02 -19.71
N LEU A 191 16.14 -43.15 -20.83
CA LEU A 191 15.84 -44.43 -21.47
C LEU A 191 17.12 -45.12 -21.95
N GLU A 192 18.00 -44.39 -22.64
CA GLU A 192 19.27 -44.91 -23.16
C GLU A 192 20.22 -45.38 -22.03
N LYS A 193 20.20 -44.69 -20.87
CA LYS A 193 20.91 -45.16 -19.67
C LYS A 193 20.32 -46.45 -19.10
N LEU A 194 19.00 -46.61 -19.14
CA LEU A 194 18.33 -47.83 -18.68
C LEU A 194 18.62 -49.01 -19.61
N GLU A 195 18.66 -48.79 -20.92
CA GLU A 195 19.02 -49.82 -21.91
C GLU A 195 20.46 -50.32 -21.70
N LYS A 196 21.42 -49.41 -21.52
CA LYS A 196 22.81 -49.80 -21.19
C LYS A 196 22.92 -50.62 -19.90
N LEU A 197 22.18 -50.24 -18.86
CA LEU A 197 22.13 -51.01 -17.61
C LEU A 197 21.47 -52.39 -17.78
N LEU A 198 20.56 -52.54 -18.75
CA LEU A 198 19.93 -53.81 -19.07
C LEU A 198 20.89 -54.73 -19.83
N GLU A 199 21.63 -54.20 -20.81
CA GLU A 199 22.66 -54.94 -21.55
C GLU A 199 23.80 -55.42 -20.62
N GLU A 200 24.25 -54.58 -19.69
CA GLU A 200 25.25 -54.96 -18.68
C GLU A 200 24.77 -56.06 -17.74
N LYS A 201 23.46 -56.15 -17.47
CA LYS A 201 22.86 -57.23 -16.68
C LYS A 201 22.69 -58.53 -17.46
N HIS A 202 22.51 -58.46 -18.78
CA HIS A 202 22.38 -59.65 -19.64
C HIS A 202 23.74 -60.26 -20.05
N ALA A 203 24.83 -59.50 -19.92
CA ALA A 203 26.20 -59.96 -20.18
C ALA A 203 26.89 -60.64 -18.97
N LYS A 204 26.17 -60.85 -17.87
CA LYS A 204 26.66 -61.44 -16.61
C LYS A 204 25.92 -62.73 -16.28
#